data_AF-A0A0J8RHN8-F1
#
_entry.id   AF-A0A0J8RHN8-F1
#
_cell.length_a   1.000
_cell.length_b   1.000
_cell.length_c   1.000
_cell.angle_alpha   90.00
_cell.angle_beta   90.00
_cell.angle_gamma   90.00
#
_symmetry.space_group_name_H-M   'P 1'
#
loop_
_entity.id
_entity.type
_entity.pdbx_description
1 polymer ?
#
loop_
_entity_poly.entity_id
_entity_poly.type
_entity_poly.pdbx_seq_one_letter_code
_entity_poly.pdbx_strand_id
1 'polypeptide(L)'
;MAVPVGPRVSKEDFMHALGLDTNNPQHDPLYRAMRDEAIAVYNQMNQDNSNLLDNLRSNPEIRPPFFWHHIRPDRQQWGIMEIWRRAGPVTRPLFDRGDTRGEYGPNWVTGWLLYSVFRSRDIRNNRNRRKNDDNGSGNNSGDTPHIAL
;
A
#
# COMPACT_ATOMS: atom_id res chain seq x y z
N MET A 1 -23.17 6.87 13.17
CA MET A 1 -23.35 6.29 11.82
C MET A 1 -22.02 6.43 11.10
N ALA A 2 -21.53 5.39 10.43
CA ALA A 2 -20.26 5.49 9.72
C ALA A 2 -20.44 6.31 8.42
N VAL A 3 -19.51 7.21 8.11
CA VAL A 3 -19.60 8.09 6.93
C VAL A 3 -18.59 7.62 5.89
N PRO A 4 -19.01 7.22 4.68
CA PRO A 4 -18.07 6.81 3.64
C PRO A 4 -17.08 7.94 3.31
N VAL A 5 -15.78 7.62 3.34
CA VAL A 5 -14.72 8.56 2.98
C VAL A 5 -13.89 8.01 1.83
N GLY A 6 -13.38 8.92 1.00
CA GLY A 6 -12.49 8.57 -0.09
C GLY A 6 -11.12 8.11 0.41
N PRO A 7 -10.34 7.35 -0.41
CA PRO A 7 -9.05 6.78 -0.01
C PRO A 7 -7.96 7.81 0.31
N ARG A 8 -8.20 9.10 0.02
CA ARG A 8 -7.23 10.19 0.20
C ARG A 8 -7.31 10.89 1.54
N VAL A 9 -8.33 10.61 2.36
CA VAL A 9 -8.48 11.26 3.67
C VAL A 9 -7.41 10.79 4.66
N SER A 10 -7.18 11.58 5.71
CA SER A 10 -6.20 11.28 6.76
C SER A 10 -6.62 10.07 7.61
N LYS A 11 -5.66 9.47 8.34
CA LYS A 11 -5.96 8.38 9.30
C LYS A 11 -7.00 8.83 10.34
N GLU A 12 -6.88 10.07 10.80
CA GLU A 12 -7.81 10.65 11.78
C GLU A 12 -9.24 10.72 11.23
N ASP A 13 -9.45 11.35 10.07
CA ASP A 13 -10.76 11.40 9.42
C ASP A 13 -11.34 10.01 9.15
N PHE A 14 -10.51 9.06 8.70
CA PHE A 14 -10.91 7.67 8.48
C PHE A 14 -11.38 6.99 9.78
N MET A 15 -10.61 7.14 10.87
CA MET A 15 -10.97 6.56 12.16
C MET A 15 -12.25 7.21 12.68
N HIS A 16 -12.34 8.54 12.63
CA HIS A 16 -13.51 9.28 13.06
C HIS A 16 -14.77 8.89 12.27
N ALA A 17 -14.63 8.70 10.96
CA ALA A 17 -15.70 8.19 10.08
C ALA A 17 -16.18 6.78 10.44
N LEU A 18 -15.34 5.95 11.08
CA LEU A 18 -15.71 4.63 11.62
C LEU A 18 -16.29 4.69 13.05
N GLY A 19 -16.32 5.86 13.68
CA GLY A 19 -16.61 6.04 15.09
C GLY A 19 -15.47 5.60 16.01
N LEU A 20 -14.24 5.67 15.51
CA LEU A 20 -13.00 5.41 16.25
C LEU A 20 -12.24 6.72 16.46
N ASP A 21 -11.39 6.73 17.47
CA ASP A 21 -10.59 7.88 17.89
C ASP A 21 -9.11 7.54 17.89
N THR A 22 -8.30 8.38 17.25
CA THR A 22 -6.83 8.25 17.22
C THR A 22 -6.19 8.45 18.59
N ASN A 23 -6.84 9.23 19.46
CA ASN A 23 -6.37 9.53 20.81
C ASN A 23 -6.81 8.48 21.84
N ASN A 24 -7.68 7.53 21.47
CA ASN A 24 -8.10 6.48 22.37
C ASN A 24 -7.18 5.25 22.24
N PRO A 25 -6.43 4.88 23.28
CA PRO A 25 -5.50 3.75 23.23
C PRO A 25 -6.19 2.40 22.98
N GLN A 26 -7.49 2.28 23.26
CA GLN A 26 -8.26 1.05 22.97
C GLN A 26 -8.56 0.89 21.47
N HIS A 27 -8.52 1.98 20.70
CA HIS A 27 -8.80 1.96 19.27
C HIS A 27 -7.53 1.70 18.42
N ASP A 28 -6.33 1.90 18.97
CA ASP A 28 -5.08 1.61 18.25
C ASP A 28 -4.92 0.11 17.91
N PRO A 29 -5.18 -0.86 18.82
CA PRO A 29 -5.18 -2.27 18.49
C PRO A 29 -6.18 -2.64 17.39
N LEU A 30 -7.37 -2.03 17.38
CA LEU A 30 -8.37 -2.26 16.34
C LEU A 30 -7.88 -1.76 14.98
N TYR A 31 -7.32 -0.55 14.94
CA TYR A 31 -6.72 -0.01 13.72
C TYR A 31 -5.55 -0.88 13.22
N ARG A 32 -4.69 -1.34 14.13
CA ARG A 32 -3.59 -2.24 13.80
C ARG A 32 -4.08 -3.56 13.21
N ALA A 33 -5.09 -4.18 13.81
CA ALA A 33 -5.69 -5.41 13.31
C ALA A 33 -6.26 -5.21 11.89
N MET A 34 -7.04 -4.14 11.67
CA MET A 34 -7.56 -3.81 10.34
C MET A 34 -6.46 -3.61 9.29
N ARG A 35 -5.36 -2.96 9.70
CA ARG A 35 -4.21 -2.72 8.83
C ARG A 35 -3.45 -4.01 8.50
N ASP A 36 -3.34 -4.94 9.45
CA ASP A 36 -2.64 -6.22 9.25
C ASP A 36 -3.33 -7.07 8.17
N GLU A 37 -4.67 -7.13 8.21
CA GLU A 37 -5.48 -7.78 7.17
C GLU A 37 -5.20 -7.19 5.77
N ALA A 38 -5.09 -5.86 5.68
CA ALA A 38 -4.76 -5.17 4.44
C ALA A 38 -3.32 -5.42 3.97
N ILE A 39 -2.36 -5.54 4.91
CA ILE A 39 -0.97 -5.90 4.60
C ILE A 39 -0.88 -7.31 4.04
N ALA A 40 -1.63 -8.27 4.57
CA ALA A 40 -1.67 -9.63 4.07
C ALA A 40 -2.11 -9.69 2.59
N VAL A 41 -3.19 -8.97 2.25
CA VAL A 41 -3.66 -8.89 0.85
C VAL A 41 -2.68 -8.12 -0.03
N TYR A 42 -2.12 -7.01 0.46
CA TYR A 42 -1.06 -6.28 -0.23
C TYR A 42 0.13 -7.20 -0.59
N ASN A 43 0.61 -8.01 0.36
CA ASN A 43 1.72 -8.93 0.11
C ASN A 43 1.37 -9.95 -0.97
N GLN A 44 0.15 -10.49 -0.95
CA GLN A 44 -0.31 -11.40 -2.01
C GLN A 44 -0.37 -10.71 -3.38
N MET A 45 -0.84 -9.47 -3.45
CA MET A 45 -0.87 -8.72 -4.71
C MET A 45 0.54 -8.45 -5.28
N ASN A 46 1.56 -8.44 -4.42
CA ASN A 46 2.95 -8.23 -4.81
C ASN A 46 3.70 -9.51 -5.21
N GLN A 47 3.07 -10.70 -5.09
CA GLN A 47 3.71 -11.97 -5.46
C GLN A 47 3.60 -12.28 -6.96
N ASP A 48 2.62 -11.71 -7.65
CA ASP A 48 2.25 -12.13 -8.99
C ASP A 48 2.09 -10.94 -9.95
N ASN A 49 2.83 -10.97 -11.07
CA ASN A 49 2.77 -9.95 -12.12
C ASN A 49 1.40 -9.91 -12.81
N SER A 50 0.56 -10.94 -12.64
CA SER A 50 -0.82 -10.94 -13.14
C SER A 50 -1.68 -9.85 -12.53
N ASN A 51 -1.27 -9.26 -11.40
CA ASN A 51 -1.96 -8.14 -10.78
C ASN A 51 -1.70 -6.80 -11.47
N LEU A 52 -0.68 -6.75 -12.33
CA LEU A 52 -0.25 -5.54 -13.03
C LEU A 52 -1.06 -5.26 -14.30
N LEU A 53 -1.10 -3.98 -14.71
CA LEU A 53 -1.56 -3.56 -16.03
C LEU A 53 -0.86 -4.37 -17.13
N ASP A 54 -1.54 -4.67 -18.25
CA ASP A 54 -1.03 -5.59 -19.28
C ASP A 54 0.30 -5.13 -19.86
N ASN A 55 0.42 -3.82 -20.08
CA ASN A 55 1.64 -3.18 -20.57
C ASN A 55 2.81 -3.31 -19.57
N LEU A 56 2.53 -3.49 -18.28
CA LEU A 56 3.54 -3.65 -17.23
C LEU A 56 3.82 -5.12 -16.91
N ARG A 57 2.85 -6.01 -17.09
CA ARG A 57 2.98 -7.45 -16.80
C ARG A 57 4.11 -8.09 -17.62
N SER A 58 4.22 -7.72 -18.88
CA SER A 58 5.25 -8.24 -19.80
C SER A 58 6.60 -7.56 -19.65
N ASN A 59 6.72 -6.53 -18.79
CA ASN A 59 7.96 -5.80 -18.61
C ASN A 59 8.82 -6.44 -17.49
N PRO A 60 9.99 -7.02 -17.81
CA PRO A 60 10.87 -7.66 -16.82
C PRO A 60 11.55 -6.67 -15.85
N GLU A 61 11.51 -5.37 -16.15
CA GLU A 61 12.06 -4.32 -15.28
C GLU A 61 11.12 -3.98 -14.11
N ILE A 62 9.84 -4.31 -14.22
CA ILE A 62 8.86 -4.09 -13.15
C ILE A 62 8.99 -5.21 -12.13
N ARG A 63 9.68 -4.91 -11.04
CA ARG A 63 9.83 -5.81 -9.89
C ARG A 63 9.03 -5.31 -8.69
N PRO A 64 8.56 -6.21 -7.82
CA PRO A 64 7.93 -5.82 -6.57
C PRO A 64 8.92 -5.04 -5.66
N PRO A 65 8.42 -4.16 -4.77
CA PRO A 65 7.01 -3.88 -4.54
C PRO A 65 6.37 -3.00 -5.63
N PHE A 66 5.18 -3.38 -6.07
CA PHE A 66 4.39 -2.68 -7.08
C PHE A 66 3.71 -1.44 -6.49
N PHE A 67 3.56 -0.40 -7.32
CA PHE A 67 2.85 0.81 -6.95
C PHE A 67 1.35 0.67 -7.19
N TRP A 68 0.53 1.44 -6.48
CA TRP A 68 -0.93 1.46 -6.67
C TRP A 68 -1.33 1.63 -8.14
N HIS A 69 -0.68 2.58 -8.83
CA HIS A 69 -0.92 2.88 -10.24
C HIS A 69 -0.48 1.77 -11.21
N HIS A 70 0.29 0.79 -10.76
CA HIS A 70 0.66 -0.37 -11.58
C HIS A 70 -0.40 -1.47 -11.54
N ILE A 71 -1.25 -1.51 -10.52
CA ILE A 71 -2.25 -2.56 -10.32
C ILE A 71 -3.47 -2.29 -11.19
N ARG A 72 -3.99 -3.31 -11.87
CA ARG A 72 -5.24 -3.18 -12.67
C ARG A 72 -6.43 -2.81 -11.78
N PRO A 73 -7.38 -1.98 -12.25
CA PRO A 73 -8.58 -1.62 -11.46
C PRO A 73 -9.36 -2.82 -10.93
N ASP A 74 -9.54 -3.86 -11.75
CA ASP A 74 -10.21 -5.11 -11.36
C ASP A 74 -9.51 -5.80 -10.17
N ARG A 75 -8.17 -5.77 -10.15
CA ARG A 75 -7.37 -6.34 -9.06
C ARG A 75 -7.36 -5.46 -7.82
N GLN A 76 -7.49 -4.15 -7.97
CA GLN A 76 -7.74 -3.26 -6.84
C GLN A 76 -9.08 -3.59 -6.19
N GLN A 77 -10.16 -3.72 -6.96
CA GLN A 77 -11.48 -4.10 -6.46
C GLN A 77 -11.49 -5.49 -5.81
N TRP A 78 -10.82 -6.46 -6.44
CA TRP A 78 -10.62 -7.78 -5.85
C TRP A 78 -9.92 -7.70 -4.48
N GLY A 79 -8.85 -6.90 -4.37
CA GLY A 79 -8.13 -6.72 -3.10
C GLY A 79 -9.01 -6.11 -2.00
N ILE A 80 -9.84 -5.13 -2.34
CA ILE A 80 -10.81 -4.50 -1.42
C ILE A 80 -11.78 -5.55 -0.86
N MET A 81 -12.33 -6.40 -1.74
CA MET A 81 -13.23 -7.48 -1.34
C MET A 81 -12.53 -8.60 -0.57
N GLU A 82 -11.30 -8.92 -0.94
CA GLU A 82 -10.55 -10.01 -0.31
C GLU A 82 -10.19 -9.69 1.14
N ILE A 83 -9.87 -8.43 1.46
CA ILE A 83 -9.67 -7.97 2.85
C ILE A 83 -10.95 -8.21 3.66
N TRP A 84 -12.10 -7.78 3.14
CA TRP A 84 -13.37 -7.99 3.82
C TRP A 84 -13.67 -9.48 3.99
N ARG A 85 -13.45 -10.29 2.95
CA ARG A 85 -13.68 -11.74 2.95
C ARG A 85 -12.86 -12.47 4.01
N ARG A 86 -11.59 -12.09 4.19
CA ARG A 86 -10.64 -12.73 5.14
C ARG A 86 -10.73 -12.20 6.56
N ALA A 87 -11.46 -11.12 6.78
CA ALA A 87 -11.51 -10.41 8.04
C ALA A 87 -11.79 -11.33 9.23
N GLY A 88 -10.92 -11.27 10.23
CA GLY A 88 -11.12 -11.92 11.51
C GLY A 88 -12.34 -11.39 12.28
N PRO A 89 -12.75 -12.09 13.35
CA PRO A 89 -13.97 -11.77 14.10
C PRO A 89 -13.98 -10.36 14.72
N VAL A 90 -12.80 -9.80 15.01
CA VAL A 90 -12.65 -8.46 15.59
C VAL A 90 -12.77 -7.35 14.53
N THR A 91 -12.28 -7.58 13.32
CA THR A 91 -12.23 -6.58 12.24
C THR A 91 -13.47 -6.63 11.35
N ARG A 92 -14.11 -7.81 11.23
CA ARG A 92 -15.33 -8.02 10.44
C ARG A 92 -16.43 -7.00 10.70
N PRO A 93 -16.87 -6.72 11.95
CA PRO A 93 -17.94 -5.75 12.19
C PRO A 93 -17.54 -4.31 11.84
N LEU A 94 -16.25 -3.98 11.79
CA LEU A 94 -15.78 -2.67 11.33
C LEU A 94 -15.84 -2.57 9.81
N PHE A 95 -15.49 -3.64 9.11
CA PHE A 95 -15.56 -3.69 7.66
C PHE A 95 -17.00 -3.80 7.14
N ASP A 96 -17.91 -4.47 7.86
CA ASP A 96 -19.32 -4.55 7.49
C ASP A 96 -19.99 -3.15 7.46
N ARG A 97 -19.51 -2.20 8.29
CA ARG A 97 -19.92 -0.77 8.23
C ARG A 97 -19.44 -0.06 6.96
N GLY A 98 -18.49 -0.67 6.25
CA GLY A 98 -17.91 -0.17 5.02
C GLY A 98 -18.65 -0.58 3.76
N ASP A 99 -19.59 -1.52 3.86
CA ASP A 99 -20.37 -2.01 2.71
C ASP A 99 -21.10 -0.85 2.03
N THR A 100 -20.68 -0.55 0.81
CA THR A 100 -21.21 0.58 0.03
C THR A 100 -21.41 0.15 -1.40
N ARG A 101 -22.62 0.35 -1.92
CA ARG A 101 -22.98 0.04 -3.31
C ARG A 101 -22.83 1.26 -4.25
N GLY A 102 -21.97 2.21 -3.90
CA GLY A 102 -21.84 3.52 -4.56
C GLY A 102 -20.42 3.84 -5.05
N GLU A 103 -20.08 5.13 -5.17
CA GLU A 103 -18.79 5.63 -5.69
C GLU A 103 -17.54 5.05 -4.98
N TYR A 104 -17.66 4.76 -3.68
CA TYR A 104 -16.59 4.17 -2.86
C TYR A 104 -16.72 2.65 -2.67
N GLY A 105 -17.60 2.03 -3.45
CA GLY A 105 -17.79 0.59 -3.44
C GLY A 105 -16.55 -0.16 -3.94
N PRO A 106 -16.43 -1.45 -3.62
CA PRO A 106 -17.43 -2.24 -2.91
C PRO A 106 -17.36 -2.10 -1.38
N ASN A 107 -16.27 -1.56 -0.83
CA ASN A 107 -16.15 -1.29 0.60
C ASN A 107 -15.15 -0.15 0.86
N TRP A 108 -15.64 0.99 1.36
CA TRP A 108 -14.80 2.18 1.53
C TRP A 108 -13.75 2.00 2.64
N VAL A 109 -14.03 1.16 3.64
CA VAL A 109 -13.12 0.91 4.76
C VAL A 109 -11.90 0.12 4.30
N THR A 110 -12.14 -1.01 3.63
CA THR A 110 -11.05 -1.84 3.11
C THR A 110 -10.34 -1.16 1.92
N GLY A 111 -11.07 -0.35 1.13
CA GLY A 111 -10.51 0.53 0.11
C GLY A 111 -9.51 1.53 0.66
N TRP A 112 -9.88 2.24 1.72
CA TRP A 112 -8.98 3.19 2.38
C TRP A 112 -7.74 2.48 2.95
N LEU A 113 -7.94 1.34 3.64
CA LEU A 113 -6.84 0.58 4.24
C LEU A 113 -5.84 0.08 3.21
N LEU A 114 -6.31 -0.53 2.12
CA LEU A 114 -5.45 -1.03 1.06
C LEU A 114 -4.64 0.10 0.43
N TYR A 115 -5.29 1.21 0.09
CA TYR A 115 -4.62 2.39 -0.47
C TYR A 115 -3.57 2.97 0.50
N SER A 116 -3.90 3.06 1.79
CA SER A 116 -2.99 3.55 2.84
C SER A 116 -1.72 2.69 2.96
N VAL A 117 -1.84 1.37 2.81
CA VAL A 117 -0.69 0.44 2.79
C VAL A 117 0.17 0.67 1.56
N PHE A 118 -0.42 0.73 0.36
CA PHE A 118 0.31 1.00 -0.88
C PHE A 118 1.06 2.34 -0.81
N ARG A 119 0.38 3.42 -0.39
CA ARG A 119 0.97 4.76 -0.26
C ARG A 119 2.14 4.79 0.74
N SER A 120 1.99 4.11 1.88
CA SER A 120 3.06 4.01 2.87
C SER A 120 4.30 3.29 2.33
N ARG A 121 4.12 2.31 1.43
CA ARG A 121 5.23 1.54 0.84
C ARG A 121 5.87 2.25 -0.35
N ASP A 122 5.07 2.95 -1.15
CA ASP A 122 5.53 3.82 -2.24
C ASP A 122 6.56 4.85 -1.76
N ILE A 123 6.24 5.57 -0.68
CA ILE A 123 7.13 6.58 -0.08
C ILE A 123 8.46 5.95 0.38
N ARG A 124 8.42 4.76 0.98
CA ARG A 124 9.64 4.05 1.43
C ARG A 124 10.49 3.59 0.24
N ASN A 125 9.85 3.03 -0.78
CA ASN A 125 10.53 2.53 -1.98
C ASN A 125 11.20 3.67 -2.77
N ASN A 126 10.51 4.79 -2.93
CA ASN A 126 11.02 5.95 -3.66
C ASN A 126 12.24 6.58 -2.95
N ARG A 127 12.25 6.63 -1.60
CA ARG A 127 13.45 7.05 -0.84
C ARG A 127 14.62 6.08 -1.01
N ASN A 128 14.36 4.78 -1.03
CA ASN A 128 15.42 3.77 -1.12
C ASN A 128 16.06 3.72 -2.52
N ARG A 129 15.29 4.01 -3.59
CA ARG A 129 15.84 4.17 -4.94
C ARG A 129 16.77 5.38 -5.04
N ARG A 130 16.31 6.56 -4.61
CA ARG A 130 17.13 7.79 -4.65
C ARG A 130 18.44 7.69 -3.86
N LYS A 131 18.42 6.95 -2.75
CA LYS A 131 19.63 6.73 -1.93
C LYS A 131 20.62 5.76 -2.58
N ASN A 132 20.15 4.89 -3.47
CA ASN A 132 21.02 3.96 -4.21
C ASN A 132 21.65 4.63 -5.45
N ASP A 133 20.97 5.60 -6.06
CA ASP A 133 21.53 6.43 -7.14
C ASP A 133 22.66 7.36 -6.66
N ASP A 134 22.62 7.83 -5.41
CA ASP A 134 23.61 8.77 -4.85
C ASP A 134 24.96 8.10 -4.47
N ASN A 135 25.02 6.76 -4.41
CA ASN A 135 26.24 6.02 -4.07
C ASN A 135 26.98 5.47 -5.31
N GLY A 136 26.62 5.94 -6.51
CA GLY A 136 27.07 5.40 -7.81
C GLY A 136 27.93 6.33 -8.71
N SER A 137 28.35 7.51 -8.24
CA SER A 137 29.38 8.32 -8.90
C SER A 137 30.48 8.60 -7.87
N GLY A 138 31.70 8.08 -7.93
CA GLY A 138 32.56 7.87 -9.09
C GLY A 138 33.61 8.98 -9.09
N ASN A 139 34.85 8.68 -8.69
CA ASN A 139 36.03 9.13 -9.42
C ASN A 139 37.27 8.32 -9.07
N ASN A 140 37.60 7.44 -10.01
CA ASN A 140 38.89 6.80 -10.16
C ASN A 140 39.75 7.77 -11.01
N SER A 141 40.78 8.33 -10.42
CA SER A 141 41.85 9.08 -11.11
C SER A 141 43.08 8.88 -10.24
N GLY A 142 44.03 8.01 -10.57
CA GLY A 142 44.69 7.89 -11.86
C GLY A 142 45.91 8.82 -11.82
N ASP A 143 46.97 8.40 -11.12
CA ASP A 143 48.29 9.00 -11.26
C ASP A 143 49.36 7.91 -11.06
N THR A 144 49.74 7.29 -12.18
CA THR A 144 51.06 6.71 -12.38
C THR A 144 51.87 7.73 -13.17
N PRO A 145 53.12 8.00 -12.77
CA PRO A 145 54.18 7.84 -13.75
C PRO A 145 55.49 7.26 -13.21
N HIS A 146 55.98 6.31 -13.98
CA HIS A 146 57.32 6.23 -14.55
C HIS A 146 58.54 5.96 -13.64
N ILE A 147 59.06 4.75 -13.86
CA ILE A 147 60.40 4.27 -13.53
C ILE A 147 61.44 5.09 -14.32
N ALA A 148 62.53 5.50 -13.68
CA ALA A 148 63.80 5.79 -14.35
C ALA A 148 64.96 5.55 -13.38
N LEU A 149 65.73 4.50 -13.72
CA LEU A 149 67.10 4.10 -13.32
C LEU A 149 67.53 4.24 -11.85
#